data_AF-D2ZYB6-F1
#
_entry.id   AF-D2ZYB6-F1
#
_cell.length_a   1.000
_cell.length_b   1.000
_cell.length_c   1.000
_cell.angle_alpha   90.00
_cell.angle_beta   90.00
_cell.angle_gamma   90.00
#
_symmetry.space_group_name_H-M   'P 1'
#
loop_
_entity.id
_entity.type
_entity.pdbx_description
1 polymer ?
#
loop_
_entity_poly.entity_id
_entity_poly.type
_entity_poly.pdbx_seq_one_letter_code
_entity_poly.pdbx_strand_id
1 'polypeptide(L)'
;MIVLYGYSTHEDYLMKPIAAALSLSAFILTACTADSPRMSVGLGLGTGIGNHIGLGTSVNIPVGIGIGKRENLPPKNNGGIHIIEEQIVTYFDAQGNPADSPVKGGYYRQLISRHNHEYLVQDFYSDNSRKRTDPYPLPRERLLQFRATPYDGSLTVYAYNGNVMRQQVFKNGKLISTKY
;
A
#
# COMPACT_ATOMS: atom_id res chain seq x y z
N MET A 1 -3.02 44.56 -42.49
CA MET A 1 -1.58 44.55 -42.80
C MET A 1 -0.84 44.72 -41.48
N ILE A 2 -0.27 43.64 -40.96
CA ILE A 2 0.56 43.65 -39.75
C ILE A 2 1.99 43.94 -40.21
N VAL A 3 2.64 44.94 -39.61
CA VAL A 3 4.09 45.13 -39.71
C VAL A 3 4.62 45.27 -38.29
N LEU A 4 5.29 44.22 -37.84
CA LEU A 4 6.11 44.17 -36.64
C LEU A 4 7.46 44.83 -36.95
N TYR A 5 7.87 45.82 -36.17
CA TYR A 5 9.25 46.30 -36.13
C TYR A 5 9.88 45.86 -34.82
N GLY A 6 10.86 44.95 -34.93
CA GLY A 6 11.72 44.51 -33.84
C GLY A 6 12.78 45.55 -33.49
N TYR A 7 13.27 45.49 -32.25
CA TYR A 7 14.43 46.26 -31.82
C TYR A 7 15.65 45.34 -31.67
N SER A 8 16.76 45.81 -32.22
CA SER A 8 18.05 45.13 -32.37
C SER A 8 18.94 45.27 -31.14
N THR A 9 19.87 44.33 -31.04
CA THR A 9 20.90 44.01 -30.04
C THR A 9 22.01 45.04 -29.80
N HIS A 10 22.53 45.10 -28.57
CA HIS A 10 23.91 45.46 -28.13
C HIS A 10 23.91 45.31 -26.58
N GLU A 11 24.89 44.80 -25.83
CA GLU A 11 26.18 44.16 -26.12
C GLU A 11 26.68 43.52 -24.80
N ASP A 12 27.54 42.52 -24.94
CA ASP A 12 28.15 41.71 -23.89
C ASP A 12 29.24 42.44 -23.06
N TYR A 13 29.26 42.21 -21.75
CA TYR A 13 30.44 42.29 -20.87
C TYR A 13 30.33 41.13 -19.84
N LEU A 14 30.91 39.95 -20.05
CA LEU A 14 32.33 39.54 -20.03
C LEU A 14 32.95 39.43 -18.62
N MET A 15 33.08 38.17 -18.16
CA MET A 15 34.10 37.57 -17.25
C MET A 15 34.25 38.10 -15.80
N LYS A 16 34.53 37.31 -14.74
CA LYS A 16 35.10 35.95 -14.55
C LYS A 16 34.85 35.48 -13.08
N PRO A 17 35.13 34.21 -12.74
CA PRO A 17 34.76 33.54 -11.50
C PRO A 17 35.81 33.71 -10.40
N ILE A 18 35.40 33.59 -9.15
CA ILE A 18 36.31 33.49 -8.00
C ILE A 18 36.19 32.09 -7.42
N ALA A 19 37.27 31.34 -7.59
CA ALA A 19 37.56 30.08 -6.93
C ALA A 19 38.09 30.33 -5.50
N ALA A 20 37.73 29.43 -4.58
CA ALA A 20 38.44 29.02 -3.35
C ALA A 20 37.36 28.47 -2.38
N ALA A 21 37.50 27.35 -1.69
CA ALA A 21 38.63 26.47 -1.43
C ALA A 21 38.11 25.07 -1.03
N LEU A 22 39.03 24.11 -1.06
CA LEU A 22 38.87 22.70 -0.75
C LEU A 22 38.33 22.43 0.68
N SER A 23 37.52 21.38 0.80
CA SER A 23 37.74 20.38 1.86
C SER A 23 37.44 18.97 1.35
N LEU A 24 38.53 18.21 1.15
CA LEU A 24 38.50 16.74 1.15
C LEU A 24 38.26 16.30 2.60
N SER A 25 37.26 15.46 2.86
CA SER A 25 37.23 14.64 4.08
C SER A 25 36.62 13.27 3.81
N ALA A 26 37.53 12.34 3.55
CA ALA A 26 37.56 10.91 3.91
C ALA A 26 36.28 10.07 3.89
N PHE A 27 36.30 9.05 3.03
CA PHE A 27 35.65 7.77 3.26
C PHE A 27 36.04 7.21 4.64
N ILE A 28 35.07 6.86 5.48
CA ILE A 28 35.27 5.91 6.57
C ILE A 28 34.30 4.75 6.34
N LEU A 29 34.85 3.63 5.87
CA LEU A 29 34.25 2.31 5.96
C LEU A 29 34.23 1.91 7.43
N THR A 30 33.09 1.98 8.09
CA THR A 30 32.88 1.26 9.35
C THR A 30 32.14 -0.02 9.04
N ALA A 31 32.92 -1.06 8.72
CA ALA A 31 32.52 -2.42 8.98
C ALA A 31 32.82 -2.71 10.45
N CYS A 32 31.78 -2.90 11.24
CA CYS A 32 31.84 -3.60 12.53
C CYS A 32 30.64 -4.53 12.58
N THR A 33 30.75 -5.65 11.87
CA THR A 33 29.94 -6.85 12.13
C THR A 33 30.44 -7.45 13.43
N ALA A 34 29.78 -7.12 14.54
CA ALA A 34 29.90 -7.84 15.79
C ALA A 34 28.67 -8.73 15.94
N ASP A 35 28.87 -9.94 15.44
CA ASP A 35 28.37 -11.22 15.92
C ASP A 35 27.24 -11.18 16.98
N SER A 36 26.07 -11.60 16.55
CA SER A 36 25.15 -12.34 17.39
C SER A 36 24.65 -13.50 16.52
N PRO A 37 24.93 -14.77 16.87
CA PRO A 37 24.54 -15.91 16.05
C PRO A 37 23.02 -16.06 16.06
N ARG A 38 22.35 -15.35 15.16
CA ARG A 38 21.03 -15.76 14.71
C ARG A 38 21.27 -16.74 13.58
N MET A 39 21.31 -18.02 13.96
CA MET A 39 21.14 -19.12 13.01
C MET A 39 19.84 -18.88 12.26
N SER A 40 19.94 -18.30 11.07
CA SER A 40 18.87 -18.35 10.08
C SER A 40 19.08 -19.62 9.29
N VAL A 41 18.08 -20.50 9.31
CA VAL A 41 18.05 -21.65 8.43
C VAL A 41 17.58 -21.12 7.07
N GLY A 42 18.54 -20.79 6.21
CA GLY A 42 18.28 -20.54 4.80
C GLY A 42 17.90 -21.87 4.14
N LEU A 43 16.60 -22.16 4.05
CA LEU A 43 16.10 -23.26 3.22
C LEU A 43 16.19 -22.83 1.74
N GLY A 44 17.40 -22.93 1.20
CA GLY A 44 17.60 -23.04 -0.24
C GLY A 44 17.26 -24.45 -0.68
N LEU A 45 16.13 -24.62 -1.36
CA LEU A 45 15.86 -25.84 -2.12
C LEU A 45 16.42 -25.66 -3.52
N GLY A 46 17.48 -26.38 -3.85
CA GLY A 46 18.01 -26.35 -5.22
C GLY A 46 19.32 -27.09 -5.44
N THR A 47 19.31 -28.42 -5.37
CA THR A 47 20.13 -29.25 -6.27
C THR A 47 19.23 -30.32 -6.86
N GLY A 48 19.02 -30.22 -8.18
CA GLY A 48 17.77 -30.61 -8.82
C GLY A 48 17.51 -32.09 -9.03
N ILE A 49 16.22 -32.41 -9.09
CA ILE A 49 15.53 -33.02 -10.23
C ILE A 49 14.10 -32.45 -10.20
N GLY A 50 13.70 -31.65 -11.18
CA GLY A 50 12.31 -31.18 -11.36
C GLY A 50 11.99 -29.74 -10.93
N ASN A 51 11.69 -28.91 -11.93
CA ASN A 51 10.90 -27.66 -11.94
C ASN A 51 11.28 -26.52 -10.96
N HIS A 52 12.29 -25.75 -11.40
CA HIS A 52 12.61 -24.34 -11.10
C HIS A 52 11.65 -23.53 -10.20
N ILE A 53 12.18 -23.01 -9.09
CA ILE A 53 11.68 -21.82 -8.39
C ILE A 53 12.62 -20.66 -8.73
N GLY A 54 12.11 -19.72 -9.53
CA GLY A 54 12.87 -18.60 -10.10
C GLY A 54 13.16 -17.50 -9.09
N LEU A 55 14.22 -16.73 -9.36
CA LEU A 55 14.55 -15.49 -8.65
C LEU A 55 13.40 -14.49 -8.78
N GLY A 56 12.89 -14.01 -7.64
CA GLY A 56 12.03 -12.82 -7.57
C GLY A 56 11.01 -12.91 -6.44
N THR A 57 11.10 -11.97 -5.49
CA THR A 57 10.22 -11.75 -4.33
C THR A 57 10.39 -12.75 -3.17
N SER A 58 11.03 -12.29 -2.09
CA SER A 58 11.13 -13.02 -0.83
C SER A 58 9.77 -13.01 -0.11
N VAL A 59 9.16 -14.17 0.10
CA VAL A 59 8.04 -14.33 1.03
C VAL A 59 8.62 -14.57 2.42
N ASN A 60 8.36 -13.66 3.35
CA ASN A 60 8.74 -13.81 4.76
C ASN A 60 7.68 -14.68 5.46
N ILE A 61 7.96 -15.98 5.65
CA ILE A 61 7.08 -16.91 6.36
C ILE A 61 7.61 -17.07 7.81
N PRO A 62 6.94 -16.52 8.83
CA PRO A 62 7.29 -16.82 10.21
C PRO A 62 6.78 -18.22 10.60
N VAL A 63 7.68 -19.19 10.70
CA VAL A 63 7.40 -20.50 11.31
C VAL A 63 7.59 -20.42 12.83
N GLY A 64 6.49 -20.27 13.56
CA GLY A 64 6.46 -20.45 15.02
C GLY A 64 6.42 -21.93 15.37
N ILE A 65 7.58 -22.58 15.46
CA ILE A 65 7.70 -23.93 16.04
C ILE A 65 7.83 -23.78 17.56
N GLY A 66 6.72 -23.95 18.26
CA GLY A 66 6.71 -24.03 19.72
C GLY A 66 7.34 -25.33 20.19
N ILE A 67 8.49 -25.25 20.86
CA ILE A 67 9.03 -26.31 21.71
C ILE A 67 9.36 -25.67 23.06
N GLY A 68 8.54 -25.95 24.08
CA GLY A 68 8.84 -25.57 25.48
C GLY A 68 7.64 -25.45 26.42
N LYS A 69 7.13 -26.59 26.90
CA LYS A 69 6.39 -26.84 28.17
C LYS A 69 5.74 -25.67 28.95
N ARG A 70 4.41 -25.73 29.17
CA ARG A 70 3.75 -26.17 30.43
C ARG A 70 2.21 -26.19 30.32
N GLU A 71 1.58 -26.88 31.26
CA GLU A 71 0.37 -27.72 31.19
C GLU A 71 -0.89 -27.07 31.82
N ASN A 72 -2.09 -27.56 31.42
CA ASN A 72 -3.44 -27.42 32.03
C ASN A 72 -4.48 -26.44 31.42
N LEU A 73 -4.99 -26.73 30.22
CA LEU A 73 -6.22 -26.12 29.68
C LEU A 73 -6.91 -27.15 28.75
N PRO A 74 -8.24 -27.36 28.82
CA PRO A 74 -8.93 -28.45 28.11
C PRO A 74 -8.96 -28.22 26.59
N PRO A 75 -9.00 -29.30 25.77
CA PRO A 75 -8.87 -29.17 24.33
C PRO A 75 -10.19 -28.67 23.73
N LYS A 76 -10.16 -27.50 23.08
CA LYS A 76 -11.29 -27.01 22.28
C LYS A 76 -10.84 -26.52 20.91
N ASN A 77 -10.87 -27.47 19.98
CA ASN A 77 -11.38 -27.39 18.60
C ASN A 77 -10.92 -26.20 17.74
N ASN A 78 -10.03 -26.56 16.80
CA ASN A 78 -9.96 -26.10 15.42
C ASN A 78 -9.67 -24.61 15.16
N GLY A 79 -8.36 -24.34 15.01
CA GLY A 79 -7.89 -23.77 13.76
C GLY A 79 -7.77 -22.25 13.69
N GLY A 80 -6.57 -21.76 13.97
CA GLY A 80 -6.04 -20.57 13.33
C GLY A 80 -5.98 -19.35 14.23
N ILE A 81 -4.75 -19.00 14.62
CA ILE A 81 -4.40 -17.66 15.10
C ILE A 81 -4.85 -16.66 14.03
N HIS A 82 -5.72 -15.71 14.37
CA HIS A 82 -6.15 -14.63 13.49
C HIS A 82 -5.00 -13.62 13.35
N ILE A 83 -3.98 -13.97 12.57
CA ILE A 83 -3.01 -12.98 12.11
C ILE A 83 -3.81 -12.08 11.16
N ILE A 84 -4.07 -10.86 11.58
CA ILE A 84 -4.60 -9.80 10.71
C ILE A 84 -3.52 -9.43 9.69
N GLU A 85 -3.24 -10.35 8.75
CA GLU A 85 -2.54 -10.00 7.52
C GLU A 85 -3.45 -9.01 6.79
N GLU A 86 -2.92 -7.80 6.53
CA GLU A 86 -3.63 -6.78 5.77
C GLU A 86 -3.87 -7.32 4.36
N GLN A 87 -5.05 -7.90 4.14
CA GLN A 87 -5.38 -8.48 2.85
C GLN A 87 -5.78 -7.37 1.87
N ILE A 88 -4.79 -6.82 1.19
CA ILE A 88 -4.99 -5.80 0.17
C ILE A 88 -5.61 -6.47 -1.07
N VAL A 89 -6.77 -5.97 -1.46
CA VAL A 89 -7.50 -6.41 -2.64
C VAL A 89 -6.90 -5.79 -3.89
N THR A 90 -6.65 -4.48 -3.85
CA THR A 90 -6.11 -3.71 -4.98
C THR A 90 -5.60 -2.35 -4.53
N TYR A 91 -4.63 -1.81 -5.25
CA TYR A 91 -4.23 -0.40 -5.18
C TYR A 91 -4.87 0.37 -6.34
N PHE A 92 -5.14 1.64 -6.11
CA PHE A 92 -5.59 2.59 -7.12
C PHE A 92 -4.62 3.77 -7.15
N ASP A 93 -4.25 4.21 -8.35
CA ASP A 93 -3.57 5.50 -8.51
C ASP A 93 -4.50 6.68 -8.15
N ALA A 94 -3.98 7.91 -8.23
CA ALA A 94 -4.76 9.12 -7.93
C ALA A 94 -5.94 9.33 -8.89
N GLN A 95 -5.90 8.73 -10.08
CA GLN A 95 -6.95 8.79 -11.10
C GLN A 95 -7.99 7.67 -10.94
N GLY A 96 -7.70 6.65 -10.12
CA GLY A 96 -8.57 5.50 -9.87
C GLY A 96 -8.27 4.28 -10.74
N ASN A 97 -7.15 4.25 -11.47
CA ASN A 97 -6.74 3.06 -12.20
C ASN A 97 -6.10 2.05 -11.24
N PRO A 98 -6.32 0.74 -11.44
CA PRO A 98 -5.60 -0.29 -10.68
C PRO A 98 -4.08 -0.13 -10.81
N ALA A 99 -3.37 -0.37 -9.71
CA ALA A 99 -1.92 -0.37 -9.64
C ALA A 99 -1.42 -1.61 -8.90
N ASP A 100 -0.18 -2.02 -9.19
CA ASP A 100 0.44 -3.20 -8.57
C ASP A 100 1.04 -2.90 -7.18
N SER A 101 1.15 -1.62 -6.82
CA SER A 101 1.76 -1.15 -5.57
C SER A 101 1.15 0.19 -5.11
N PRO A 102 1.35 0.62 -3.85
CA PRO A 102 0.87 1.92 -3.39
C PRO A 102 1.43 3.08 -4.22
N VAL A 103 0.56 3.99 -4.65
CA VAL A 103 0.93 5.19 -5.41
C VAL A 103 0.67 6.43 -4.56
N LYS A 104 1.56 7.42 -4.63
CA LYS A 104 1.37 8.71 -3.94
C LYS A 104 0.10 9.40 -4.43
N GLY A 105 -0.73 9.87 -3.50
CA GLY A 105 -2.07 10.42 -3.80
C GLY A 105 -3.12 9.36 -4.17
N GLY A 106 -2.73 8.08 -4.15
CA GLY A 106 -3.58 6.95 -4.46
C GLY A 106 -4.33 6.40 -3.25
N TYR A 107 -4.93 5.24 -3.46
CA TYR A 107 -5.78 4.57 -2.49
C TYR A 107 -5.50 3.08 -2.51
N TYR A 108 -5.88 2.39 -1.44
CA TYR A 108 -5.93 0.93 -1.47
C TYR A 108 -7.21 0.44 -0.82
N ARG A 109 -7.66 -0.72 -1.29
CA ARG A 109 -8.82 -1.41 -0.72
C ARG A 109 -8.35 -2.64 0.04
N GLN A 110 -8.75 -2.74 1.29
CA GLN A 110 -8.50 -3.90 2.13
C GLN A 110 -9.76 -4.75 2.24
N LEU A 111 -9.58 -6.07 2.25
CA LEU A 111 -10.62 -7.03 2.63
C LEU A 111 -10.63 -7.18 4.15
N ILE A 112 -11.79 -6.96 4.76
CA ILE A 112 -12.01 -7.12 6.22
C ILE A 112 -12.57 -8.51 6.51
N SER A 113 -13.60 -8.91 5.76
CA SER A 113 -14.17 -10.25 5.85
C SER A 113 -14.87 -10.65 4.55
N ARG A 114 -15.14 -11.96 4.41
CA ARG A 114 -15.88 -12.51 3.28
C ARG A 114 -17.02 -13.37 3.81
N HIS A 115 -18.24 -13.08 3.36
CA HIS A 115 -19.43 -13.87 3.67
C HIS A 115 -20.16 -14.21 2.38
N ASN A 116 -20.16 -15.48 1.99
CA ASN A 116 -20.77 -15.96 0.74
C ASN A 116 -20.27 -15.17 -0.50
N HIS A 117 -21.17 -14.39 -1.11
CA HIS A 117 -20.94 -13.57 -2.30
C HIS A 117 -20.66 -12.09 -1.99
N GLU A 118 -20.61 -11.72 -0.72
CA GLU A 118 -20.39 -10.37 -0.26
C GLU A 118 -19.02 -10.23 0.43
N TYR A 119 -18.31 -9.17 0.08
CA TYR A 119 -16.98 -8.85 0.57
C TYR A 119 -17.10 -7.58 1.38
N LEU A 120 -16.84 -7.65 2.68
CA LEU A 120 -16.76 -6.48 3.51
C LEU A 120 -15.37 -5.86 3.33
N VAL A 121 -15.32 -4.68 2.74
CA VAL A 121 -14.07 -4.00 2.39
C VAL A 121 -13.97 -2.63 3.03
N GLN A 122 -12.77 -2.08 3.09
CA GLN A 122 -12.52 -0.72 3.52
C GLN A 122 -11.47 -0.08 2.62
N ASP A 123 -11.70 1.17 2.21
CA ASP A 123 -10.73 1.94 1.43
C ASP A 123 -9.89 2.83 2.35
N PHE A 124 -8.62 2.98 2.02
CA PHE A 124 -7.63 3.79 2.73
C PHE A 124 -6.86 4.69 1.75
N TYR A 125 -6.31 5.77 2.28
CA TYR A 125 -5.36 6.62 1.54
C TYR A 125 -3.97 5.97 1.52
N SER A 126 -3.35 5.82 0.35
CA SER A 126 -2.03 5.17 0.23
C SER A 126 -0.90 5.95 0.88
N ASP A 127 -1.03 7.28 1.01
CA ASP A 127 0.04 8.13 1.54
C ASP A 127 0.30 7.94 3.04
N ASN A 128 -0.72 7.59 3.81
CA ASN A 128 -0.67 7.60 5.28
C ASN A 128 -1.54 6.52 5.94
N SER A 129 -2.11 5.61 5.15
CA SER A 129 -3.00 4.54 5.60
C SER A 129 -4.17 5.02 6.47
N ARG A 130 -4.55 6.30 6.37
CA ARG A 130 -5.76 6.80 7.05
C ARG A 130 -6.98 6.24 6.33
N LYS A 131 -8.01 5.89 7.11
CA LYS A 131 -9.26 5.41 6.53
C LYS A 131 -9.87 6.47 5.61
N ARG A 132 -10.29 6.02 4.42
CA ARG A 132 -11.09 6.80 3.48
C ARG A 132 -12.57 6.44 3.57
N THR A 133 -12.89 5.21 3.98
CA THR A 133 -14.27 4.79 4.24
C THR A 133 -14.41 4.09 5.58
N ASP A 134 -15.63 3.96 6.08
CA ASP A 134 -15.96 2.86 6.99
C ASP A 134 -16.05 1.54 6.21
N PRO A 135 -15.98 0.36 6.86
CA PRO A 135 -16.22 -0.91 6.18
C PRO A 135 -17.59 -0.94 5.50
N TYR A 136 -17.65 -1.43 4.26
CA TYR A 136 -18.87 -1.51 3.46
C TYR A 136 -18.88 -2.76 2.57
N PRO A 137 -20.06 -3.32 2.28
CA PRO A 137 -20.16 -4.52 1.47
C PRO A 137 -20.01 -4.23 -0.02
N LEU A 138 -19.30 -5.08 -0.73
CA LEU A 138 -19.21 -5.10 -2.19
C LEU A 138 -19.41 -6.50 -2.77
N PRO A 139 -20.06 -6.62 -3.94
CA PRO A 139 -20.02 -7.84 -4.73
C PRO A 139 -18.64 -8.01 -5.39
N ARG A 140 -18.29 -9.26 -5.73
CA ARG A 140 -16.99 -9.61 -6.34
C ARG A 140 -16.66 -8.75 -7.56
N GLU A 141 -17.61 -8.55 -8.47
CA GLU A 141 -17.35 -7.81 -9.72
C GLU A 141 -17.00 -6.33 -9.51
N ARG A 142 -17.27 -5.75 -8.33
CA ARG A 142 -16.96 -4.34 -8.02
C ARG A 142 -15.72 -4.16 -7.15
N LEU A 143 -15.03 -5.24 -6.78
CA LEU A 143 -13.83 -5.17 -5.93
C LEU A 143 -12.70 -4.35 -6.53
N LEU A 144 -12.58 -4.34 -7.86
CA LEU A 144 -11.55 -3.58 -8.60
C LEU A 144 -12.08 -2.25 -9.14
N GLN A 145 -13.32 -1.88 -8.80
CA GLN A 145 -13.90 -0.61 -9.21
C GLN A 145 -13.53 0.47 -8.20
N PHE A 146 -12.87 1.52 -8.68
CA PHE A 146 -12.62 2.72 -7.90
C PHE A 146 -13.93 3.42 -7.56
N ARG A 147 -14.06 3.88 -6.30
CA ARG A 147 -15.29 4.51 -5.77
C ARG A 147 -16.54 3.64 -5.97
N ALA A 148 -16.39 2.33 -5.84
CA ALA A 148 -17.51 1.40 -5.85
C ALA A 148 -18.53 1.75 -4.75
N THR A 149 -19.80 1.49 -5.03
CA THR A 149 -20.90 1.65 -4.08
C THR A 149 -21.50 0.30 -3.72
N PRO A 150 -21.96 0.13 -2.48
CA PRO A 150 -22.64 -1.10 -2.06
C PRO A 150 -23.94 -1.31 -2.85
N TYR A 151 -24.36 -2.57 -2.97
CA TYR A 151 -25.69 -2.91 -3.49
C TYR A 151 -26.75 -2.62 -2.43
N ASP A 152 -26.52 -3.05 -1.20
CA ASP A 152 -27.30 -2.70 -0.02
C ASP A 152 -26.37 -2.24 1.11
N GLY A 153 -26.81 -1.26 1.91
CA GLY A 153 -26.09 -0.79 3.10
C GLY A 153 -25.58 0.65 2.98
N SER A 154 -24.69 1.04 3.91
CA SER A 154 -24.19 2.41 4.01
C SER A 154 -22.77 2.56 3.46
N LEU A 155 -22.47 3.74 2.92
CA LEU A 155 -21.12 4.17 2.54
C LEU A 155 -20.83 5.53 3.19
N THR A 156 -19.92 5.53 4.16
CA THR A 156 -19.33 6.76 4.73
C THR A 156 -17.98 7.00 4.06
N VAL A 157 -17.74 8.22 3.57
CA VAL A 157 -16.47 8.63 2.96
C VAL A 157 -15.89 9.79 3.76
N TYR A 158 -14.59 9.70 4.04
CA TYR A 158 -13.82 10.68 4.79
C TYR A 158 -12.82 11.39 3.88
N ALA A 159 -12.57 12.67 4.14
CA ALA A 159 -11.50 13.45 3.53
C ALA A 159 -10.12 13.05 4.11
N TYR A 160 -9.05 13.50 3.45
CA TYR A 160 -7.67 13.31 3.91
C TYR A 160 -7.41 13.81 5.34
N ASN A 161 -8.16 14.83 5.79
CA ASN A 161 -8.06 15.36 7.15
C ASN A 161 -8.87 14.54 8.18
N GLY A 162 -9.68 13.57 7.74
CA GLY A 162 -10.52 12.71 8.57
C GLY A 162 -11.95 13.22 8.78
N ASN A 163 -12.33 14.37 8.22
CA ASN A 163 -13.70 14.85 8.26
C ASN A 163 -14.59 14.00 7.36
N VAL A 164 -15.84 13.78 7.77
CA VAL A 164 -16.85 13.15 6.90
C VAL A 164 -17.09 14.06 5.70
N MET A 165 -16.96 13.51 4.48
CA MET A 165 -17.33 14.19 3.23
C MET A 165 -18.72 13.82 2.76
N ARG A 166 -19.13 12.58 3.06
CA ARG A 166 -20.40 12.03 2.60
C ARG A 166 -20.81 10.82 3.42
N GLN A 167 -22.10 10.72 3.68
CA GLN A 167 -22.76 9.50 4.16
C GLN A 167 -23.91 9.15 3.23
N GLN A 168 -23.90 7.94 2.67
CA GLN A 168 -24.90 7.47 1.72
C GLN A 168 -25.51 6.15 2.20
N VAL A 169 -26.77 5.92 1.87
CA VAL A 169 -27.45 4.65 2.08
C VAL A 169 -27.97 4.13 0.74
N PHE A 170 -27.69 2.87 0.45
CA PHE A 170 -28.08 2.18 -0.77
C PHE A 170 -29.04 1.04 -0.47
N LYS A 171 -29.99 0.83 -1.39
CA LYS A 171 -30.88 -0.34 -1.41
C LYS A 171 -31.09 -0.80 -2.84
N ASN A 172 -30.88 -2.08 -3.12
CA ASN A 172 -30.96 -2.66 -4.47
C ASN A 172 -30.13 -1.88 -5.52
N GLY A 173 -28.92 -1.46 -5.13
CA GLY A 173 -27.98 -0.68 -5.94
C GLY A 173 -28.36 0.79 -6.14
N LYS A 174 -29.46 1.26 -5.54
CA LYS A 174 -29.94 2.64 -5.67
C LYS A 174 -29.66 3.44 -4.41
N LEU A 175 -29.22 4.68 -4.59
CA LEU A 175 -29.08 5.65 -3.51
C LEU A 175 -30.47 6.05 -3.00
N ILE A 176 -30.72 5.87 -1.70
CA ILE A 176 -31.99 6.22 -1.05
C ILE A 176 -31.86 7.36 -0.04
N SER A 177 -30.64 7.62 0.46
CA SER A 177 -30.37 8.73 1.39
C SER A 177 -28.93 9.21 1.24
N THR A 178 -28.70 10.51 1.37
CA THR A 178 -27.37 11.12 1.33
C THR A 178 -27.28 12.29 2.31
N LYS A 179 -26.13 12.44 2.94
CA LYS A 179 -25.72 13.60 3.76
C LYS A 179 -24.30 14.00 3.37
N TYR A 180 -24.00 15.29 3.48
CA TYR A 180 -22.70 15.88 3.17
C TYR A 180 -22.16 16.61 4.38
#